data_AF-A0A7L3PZP3-F1
#
_entry.id   AF-A0A7L3PZP3-F1
#
_cell.length_a   1.000
_cell.length_b   1.000
_cell.length_c   1.000
_cell.angle_alpha   90.00
_cell.angle_beta   90.00
_cell.angle_gamma   90.00
#
_symmetry.space_group_name_H-M   'P 1'
#
loop_
_entity.id
_entity.type
_entity.pdbx_description
1 polymer ?
#
loop_
_entity_poly.entity_id
_entity_poly.type
_entity_poly.pdbx_seq_one_letter_code
_entity_poly.pdbx_strand_id
1 'polypeptide(L)'
;VSPCPPRPRGGIPALLRARGVPVLLRRLHVGDFLWVARERDPPAGHAPRELVLDVVVERKSAADLGNSLRDGRYREQKFRLRRSGLRCPIYLLEAPGEGEPLPLPLPTLRQAAANTQVVDGFFVKHTRDPQESATYLGVLGRHLQRRFEVGGHGGAQ
;
A
#
# COMPACT_ATOMS: atom_id res chain seq x y z
N VAL A 1 10.35 16.62 -25.81
CA VAL A 1 10.42 15.93 -24.50
C VAL A 1 9.51 16.71 -23.56
N SER A 2 8.32 16.20 -23.24
CA SER A 2 7.38 16.92 -22.37
C SER A 2 7.90 16.89 -20.93
N PRO A 3 7.92 18.03 -20.21
CA PRO A 3 8.42 18.08 -18.84
C PRO A 3 7.52 17.26 -17.90
N CYS A 4 8.14 16.50 -17.01
CA CYS A 4 7.46 15.75 -15.95
C CYS A 4 6.68 16.73 -15.05
N PRO A 5 5.37 16.52 -14.81
CA PRO A 5 4.57 17.45 -14.03
C PRO A 5 5.11 17.59 -12.60
N PRO A 6 4.97 18.78 -11.97
CA PRO A 6 5.47 19.02 -10.63
C PRO A 6 4.85 18.05 -9.63
N ARG A 7 5.68 17.52 -8.72
CA ARG A 7 5.21 16.58 -7.70
C ARG A 7 4.10 17.25 -6.87
N PRO A 8 2.93 16.62 -6.73
CA PRO A 8 1.80 17.19 -6.00
C PRO A 8 2.18 17.41 -4.54
N ARG A 9 1.96 18.64 -4.05
CA ARG A 9 2.15 19.00 -2.64
C ARG A 9 1.07 18.26 -1.82
N GLY A 10 1.46 17.26 -1.03
CA GLY A 10 0.53 16.54 -0.12
C GLY A 10 0.66 15.02 -0.02
N GLY A 11 1.63 14.39 -0.68
CA GLY A 11 1.84 12.94 -0.61
C GLY A 11 0.65 12.13 -1.13
N ILE A 12 0.72 10.80 -0.99
CA ILE A 12 -0.36 9.91 -1.44
C ILE A 12 -1.72 10.18 -0.77
N PRO A 13 -1.80 10.48 0.55
CA PRO A 13 -3.09 10.79 1.17
C PRO A 13 -3.84 11.97 0.53
N ALA A 14 -3.15 13.04 0.16
CA ALA A 14 -3.78 14.16 -0.55
C ALA A 14 -4.26 13.74 -1.95
N LEU A 15 -3.47 12.93 -2.65
CA LEU A 15 -3.83 12.42 -3.97
C LEU A 15 -5.05 11.49 -3.96
N LEU A 16 -5.22 10.71 -2.89
CA LEU A 16 -6.39 9.88 -2.65
C LEU A 16 -7.62 10.75 -2.36
N ARG A 17 -7.49 11.76 -1.49
CA ARG A 17 -8.59 12.69 -1.18
C ARG A 17 -9.04 13.49 -2.41
N ALA A 18 -8.11 13.96 -3.23
CA ALA A 18 -8.41 14.64 -4.49
C ALA A 18 -9.19 13.74 -5.48
N ARG A 19 -9.14 12.41 -5.30
CA ARG A 19 -9.90 11.41 -6.07
C ARG A 19 -11.20 10.98 -5.39
N GLY A 20 -11.62 11.67 -4.33
CA GLY A 20 -12.83 11.33 -3.57
C GLY A 20 -12.70 10.05 -2.74
N VAL A 21 -11.49 9.54 -2.50
CA VAL A 21 -11.27 8.37 -1.65
C VAL A 21 -11.20 8.84 -0.19
N PRO A 22 -12.05 8.35 0.72
CA PRO A 22 -11.93 8.65 2.15
C PRO A 22 -10.61 8.10 2.71
N VAL A 23 -9.87 8.92 3.45
CA VAL A 23 -8.58 8.53 4.04
C VAL A 23 -8.54 8.88 5.52
N LEU A 24 -8.33 7.85 6.34
CA LEU A 24 -8.01 7.96 7.77
C LEU A 24 -6.48 7.92 7.94
N LEU A 25 -5.93 8.94 8.59
CA LEU A 25 -4.51 8.98 8.93
C LEU A 25 -4.32 8.50 10.37
N ARG A 26 -3.62 7.37 10.53
CA ARG A 26 -3.29 6.77 11.82
C ARG A 26 -1.88 6.20 11.78
N ARG A 27 -1.26 6.05 12.94
CA ARG A 27 0.02 5.35 13.05
C ARG A 27 -0.23 3.85 12.91
N LEU A 28 0.30 3.26 11.86
CA LEU A 28 0.31 1.80 11.69
C LEU A 28 1.59 1.22 12.28
N HIS A 29 1.46 0.09 12.97
CA HIS A 29 2.63 -0.64 13.44
C HIS A 29 3.30 -1.45 12.34
N VAL A 30 2.57 -1.83 11.27
CA VAL A 30 3.09 -2.60 10.13
C VAL A 30 2.36 -2.14 8.87
N GLY A 31 3.10 -1.95 7.76
CA GLY A 31 2.57 -1.46 6.50
C GLY A 31 2.34 0.06 6.46
N ASP A 32 2.11 0.58 5.26
CA ASP A 32 1.81 1.98 5.00
C ASP A 32 0.33 2.24 4.76
N PHE A 33 -0.39 1.28 4.17
CA PHE A 33 -1.82 1.37 3.91
C PHE A 33 -2.53 0.06 4.23
N LEU A 34 -3.73 0.16 4.78
CA LEU A 34 -4.67 -0.94 4.96
C LEU A 34 -6.10 -0.42 4.82
N TRP A 35 -7.06 -1.33 4.73
CA TRP A 35 -8.48 -0.99 4.68
C TRP A 35 -9.16 -1.44 5.97
N VAL A 36 -10.09 -0.62 6.45
CA VAL A 36 -10.93 -0.96 7.60
C VAL A 36 -12.39 -0.98 7.18
N ALA A 37 -13.10 -2.05 7.54
CA ALA A 37 -14.55 -2.08 7.53
C ALA A 37 -15.02 -1.41 8.82
N ARG A 38 -15.82 -0.36 8.69
CA ARG A 38 -16.30 0.44 9.82
C ARG A 38 -17.80 0.27 9.96
N GLU A 39 -18.25 0.05 11.19
CA GLU A 39 -19.67 0.01 11.55
C GLU A 39 -20.38 1.31 11.11
N ARG A 40 -21.53 1.17 10.44
CA ARG A 40 -22.30 2.30 9.91
C ARG A 40 -23.10 3.00 11.00
N ASP A 41 -23.79 2.21 11.83
CA ASP A 41 -24.73 2.69 12.85
C ASP A 41 -24.32 2.19 14.23
N PRO A 42 -23.28 2.78 14.87
CA PRO A 42 -22.85 2.37 16.19
C PRO A 42 -23.89 2.73 17.26
N PRO A 43 -24.02 1.92 18.34
CA PRO A 43 -24.86 2.25 19.48
C PRO A 43 -24.53 3.64 20.07
N ALA A 44 -25.54 4.33 20.59
CA ALA A 44 -25.36 5.63 21.21
C ALA A 44 -24.28 5.59 22.30
N GLY A 45 -23.37 6.58 22.29
CA GLY A 45 -22.25 6.67 23.23
C GLY A 45 -21.06 5.74 22.94
N HIS A 46 -21.10 4.94 21.88
CA HIS A 46 -20.03 4.00 21.53
C HIS A 46 -19.29 4.43 20.26
N ALA A 47 -17.97 4.20 20.23
CA ALA A 47 -17.20 4.34 19.01
C ALA A 47 -17.57 3.20 18.04
N PRO A 48 -17.58 3.45 16.72
CA PRO A 48 -17.87 2.42 15.74
C PRO A 48 -16.81 1.32 15.78
N ARG A 49 -17.29 0.07 15.71
CA ARG A 49 -16.41 -1.08 15.56
C ARG A 49 -15.68 -1.01 14.23
N GLU A 50 -14.41 -1.40 14.24
CA GLU A 50 -13.56 -1.43 13.06
C GLU A 50 -12.91 -2.81 12.92
N LEU A 51 -12.97 -3.35 11.71
CA LEU A 51 -12.31 -4.60 11.34
C LEU A 51 -11.29 -4.31 10.25
N VAL A 52 -10.04 -4.71 10.47
CA VAL A 52 -8.99 -4.61 9.45
C VAL A 52 -9.23 -5.68 8.39
N LEU A 53 -9.27 -5.27 7.12
CA LEU A 53 -9.32 -6.19 5.99
C LEU A 53 -7.95 -6.86 5.83
N ASP A 54 -7.93 -8.05 5.23
CA ASP A 54 -6.73 -8.87 5.07
C ASP A 54 -5.61 -8.31 4.17
N VAL A 55 -5.82 -7.13 3.60
CA VAL A 55 -4.92 -6.50 2.65
C VAL A 55 -4.11 -5.42 3.33
N VAL A 56 -2.79 -5.51 3.20
CA VAL A 56 -1.83 -4.50 3.66
C VAL A 56 -0.88 -4.15 2.53
N VAL A 57 -0.56 -2.86 2.40
CA VAL A 57 0.37 -2.36 1.41
C VAL A 57 1.59 -1.78 2.12
N GLU A 58 2.77 -2.25 1.73
CA GLU A 58 4.06 -1.61 2.02
C GLU A 58 4.53 -0.91 0.75
N ARG A 59 4.64 0.42 0.80
CA ARG A 59 5.13 1.23 -0.31
C ARG A 59 6.63 1.43 -0.16
N LYS A 60 7.36 1.23 -1.26
CA LYS A 60 8.80 1.46 -1.32
C LYS A 60 9.18 2.25 -2.55
N SER A 61 9.87 3.38 -2.38
CA SER A 61 10.57 4.02 -3.50
C SER A 61 11.83 3.21 -3.84
N ALA A 62 12.35 3.38 -5.07
CA ALA A 62 13.61 2.74 -5.47
C ALA A 62 14.78 3.11 -4.54
N ALA A 63 14.85 4.38 -4.11
CA ALA A 63 15.85 4.83 -3.15
C ALA A 63 15.66 4.19 -1.76
N ASP A 64 14.43 4.16 -1.24
CA ASP A 64 14.14 3.54 0.06
C ASP A 64 14.43 2.03 0.06
N LEU A 65 14.16 1.35 -1.06
CA LEU A 65 14.48 -0.06 -1.23
C LEU A 65 16.00 -0.26 -1.17
N GLY A 66 16.76 0.53 -1.93
CA GLY A 66 18.22 0.48 -1.92
C GLY A 66 18.83 0.71 -0.55
N ASN A 67 18.34 1.70 0.19
CA ASN A 67 18.78 1.97 1.56
C ASN A 67 18.42 0.82 2.51
N SER A 68 17.20 0.29 2.41
CA SER A 68 16.75 -0.82 3.26
C SER A 68 17.50 -2.14 3.03
N LEU A 69 18.04 -2.34 1.81
CA LEU A 69 18.90 -3.48 1.50
C LEU A 69 20.29 -3.32 2.14
N ARG A 70 20.83 -2.10 2.16
CA ARG A 70 22.15 -1.81 2.75
C ARG A 70 22.15 -1.91 4.27
N ASP A 71 21.13 -1.37 4.92
CA ASP A 71 21.04 -1.32 6.38
C ASP A 71 20.32 -2.52 7.02
N GLY A 72 19.90 -3.50 6.19
CA GLY A 72 19.27 -4.74 6.65
C GLY A 72 17.78 -4.66 6.96
N ARG A 73 17.16 -3.47 6.96
CA ARG A 73 15.72 -3.30 7.25
C ARG A 73 14.81 -4.03 6.26
N TYR A 74 15.25 -4.26 5.03
CA TYR A 74 14.47 -4.97 4.01
C TYR A 74 13.98 -6.36 4.50
N ARG A 75 14.81 -7.10 5.25
CA ARG A 75 14.43 -8.43 5.76
C ARG A 75 13.49 -8.32 6.97
N GLU A 76 13.76 -7.40 7.89
CA GLU A 76 12.96 -7.17 9.10
C GLU A 76 11.55 -6.68 8.77
N GLN A 77 11.42 -5.72 7.85
CA GLN A 77 10.13 -5.19 7.40
C GLN A 77 9.23 -6.29 6.81
N LYS A 78 9.79 -7.10 5.89
CA LYS A 78 9.05 -8.23 5.31
C LYS A 78 8.70 -9.29 6.34
N PHE A 79 9.59 -9.58 7.28
CA PHE A 79 9.32 -10.53 8.36
C PHE A 79 8.11 -10.08 9.20
N ARG A 80 8.05 -8.80 9.56
CA ARG A 80 6.91 -8.23 10.31
C ARG A 80 5.62 -8.25 9.51
N LEU A 81 5.66 -7.94 8.23
CA LEU A 81 4.49 -8.06 7.34
C LEU A 81 3.96 -9.49 7.31
N ARG A 82 4.82 -10.50 7.13
CA ARG A 82 4.40 -11.92 7.16
C ARG A 82 3.83 -12.36 8.50
N ARG A 83 4.32 -11.81 9.60
CA ARG A 83 3.90 -12.15 10.97
C ARG A 83 2.74 -11.28 11.47
N SER A 84 2.24 -10.34 10.67
CA SER A 84 1.17 -9.42 11.07
C SER A 84 -0.22 -10.06 11.18
N GLY A 85 -0.39 -11.27 10.64
CA GLY A 85 -1.70 -11.93 10.52
C GLY A 85 -2.49 -11.52 9.26
N LEU A 86 -2.02 -10.51 8.53
CA LEU A 86 -2.63 -10.05 7.27
C LEU A 86 -2.16 -10.94 6.12
N ARG A 87 -3.12 -11.60 5.45
CA ARG A 87 -2.82 -12.68 4.49
C ARG A 87 -2.49 -12.18 3.09
N CYS A 88 -2.80 -10.92 2.77
CA CYS A 88 -2.55 -10.33 1.46
C CYS A 88 -1.59 -9.13 1.55
N PRO A 89 -0.28 -9.38 1.75
CA PRO A 89 0.72 -8.33 1.69
C PRO A 89 1.00 -7.94 0.22
N ILE A 90 0.88 -6.65 -0.04
CA ILE A 90 1.18 -6.02 -1.33
C ILE A 90 2.42 -5.16 -1.16
N TYR A 91 3.45 -5.42 -1.98
CA TYR A 91 4.66 -4.59 -2.05
C TYR A 91 4.52 -3.63 -3.23
N LEU A 92 4.25 -2.36 -2.94
CA LEU A 92 4.04 -1.31 -3.94
C LEU A 92 5.36 -0.59 -4.23
N LEU A 93 5.99 -0.95 -5.35
CA LEU A 93 7.30 -0.46 -5.77
C LEU A 93 7.17 0.69 -6.76
N GLU A 94 7.60 1.88 -6.34
CA GLU A 94 7.72 3.02 -7.24
C GLU A 94 9.03 2.99 -8.02
N ALA A 95 8.94 3.27 -9.31
CA ALA A 95 10.09 3.44 -10.19
C ALA A 95 10.95 4.63 -9.70
N PRO A 96 12.27 4.60 -9.98
CA PRO A 96 13.12 5.76 -9.72
C PRO A 96 12.64 6.95 -10.55
N GLY A 97 12.73 8.15 -9.98
CA GLY A 97 12.57 9.37 -10.76
C GLY A 97 13.66 9.51 -11.82
N GLU A 98 13.38 10.24 -12.89
CA GLU A 98 14.39 10.58 -13.90
C GLU A 98 15.57 11.30 -13.24
N GLY A 99 16.78 10.78 -13.45
CA GLY A 99 18.01 11.34 -12.87
C GLY A 99 18.16 11.15 -11.35
N GLU A 100 17.27 10.40 -10.69
CA GLU A 100 17.37 10.15 -9.26
C GLU A 100 18.57 9.25 -8.94
N PRO A 101 19.52 9.68 -8.08
CA PRO A 101 20.65 8.86 -7.69
C PRO A 101 20.17 7.69 -6.84
N LEU A 102 20.53 6.47 -7.24
CA LEU A 102 20.12 5.26 -6.53
C LEU A 102 21.22 4.75 -5.60
N PRO A 103 20.86 4.30 -4.37
CA PRO A 103 21.82 3.69 -3.47
C PRO A 103 22.40 2.39 -4.01
N LEU A 104 21.66 1.65 -4.83
CA LEU A 104 22.12 0.38 -5.40
C LEU A 104 21.80 0.31 -6.89
N PRO A 105 22.55 -0.50 -7.68
CA PRO A 105 22.26 -0.72 -9.09
C PRO A 105 20.82 -1.21 -9.32
N LEU A 106 20.19 -0.76 -10.40
CA LEU A 106 18.85 -1.18 -10.78
C LEU A 106 18.65 -2.70 -10.86
N PRO A 107 19.61 -3.50 -11.41
CA PRO A 107 19.49 -4.96 -11.40
C PRO A 107 19.35 -5.54 -9.99
N THR A 108 20.07 -5.01 -9.01
CA THR A 108 19.99 -5.44 -7.60
C THR A 108 18.61 -5.16 -7.01
N LEU A 109 18.05 -3.97 -7.29
CA LEU A 109 16.70 -3.61 -6.84
C LEU A 109 15.63 -4.51 -7.49
N ARG A 110 15.78 -4.81 -8.79
CA ARG A 110 14.90 -5.73 -9.52
C ARG A 110 14.97 -7.15 -8.97
N GLN A 111 16.17 -7.63 -8.64
CA GLN A 111 16.34 -8.95 -8.01
C GLN A 111 15.68 -8.98 -6.62
N ALA A 112 15.82 -7.92 -5.83
CA ALA A 112 15.13 -7.83 -4.54
C ALA A 112 13.60 -7.84 -4.71
N ALA A 113 13.05 -7.14 -5.70
CA ALA A 113 11.64 -7.19 -6.03
C ALA A 113 11.18 -8.61 -6.43
N ALA A 114 11.96 -9.28 -7.30
CA ALA A 114 11.68 -10.66 -7.70
C ALA A 114 11.70 -11.63 -6.52
N ASN A 115 12.68 -11.48 -5.61
CA ASN A 115 12.74 -12.27 -4.38
C ASN A 115 11.51 -12.01 -3.50
N THR A 116 11.08 -10.75 -3.34
CA THR A 116 9.85 -10.41 -2.62
C THR A 116 8.62 -11.11 -3.22
N GLN A 117 8.52 -11.20 -4.55
CA GLN A 117 7.39 -11.87 -5.18
C GLN A 117 7.46 -13.39 -5.05
N VAL A 118 8.58 -13.99 -5.42
CA VAL A 118 8.71 -15.45 -5.60
C VAL A 118 9.03 -16.16 -4.29
N VAL A 119 9.95 -15.61 -3.49
CA VAL A 119 10.42 -16.22 -2.24
C VAL A 119 9.54 -15.81 -1.07
N ASP A 120 9.09 -14.55 -1.03
CA ASP A 120 8.22 -14.07 0.03
C ASP A 120 6.72 -14.28 -0.20
N GLY A 121 6.31 -14.52 -1.44
CA GLY A 121 4.90 -14.72 -1.80
C GLY A 121 4.08 -13.42 -1.74
N PHE A 122 4.73 -12.26 -1.74
CA PHE A 122 4.03 -10.97 -1.71
C PHE A 122 3.55 -10.64 -3.12
N PHE A 123 2.40 -9.98 -3.22
CA PHE A 123 2.01 -9.41 -4.49
C PHE A 123 2.82 -8.14 -4.75
N VAL A 124 3.68 -8.14 -5.77
CA VAL A 124 4.49 -6.96 -6.11
C VAL A 124 3.78 -6.15 -7.19
N LYS A 125 3.46 -4.90 -6.87
CA LYS A 125 2.89 -3.94 -7.82
C LYS A 125 3.92 -2.86 -8.13
N HIS A 126 4.31 -2.76 -9.39
CA HIS A 126 5.13 -1.65 -9.86
C HIS A 126 4.24 -0.45 -10.26
N THR A 127 4.68 0.76 -9.90
CA THR A 127 4.09 2.03 -10.29
C THR A 127 5.19 3.00 -10.72
N ARG A 128 4.88 3.93 -11.61
CA ARG A 128 5.88 4.88 -12.13
C ARG A 128 6.15 6.03 -11.18
N ASP A 129 5.13 6.46 -10.45
CA ASP A 129 5.17 7.64 -9.61
C ASP A 129 4.09 7.59 -8.50
N PRO A 130 4.10 8.55 -7.55
CA PRO A 130 3.07 8.63 -6.51
C PRO A 130 1.63 8.84 -7.01
N GLN A 131 1.44 9.40 -8.21
CA GLN A 131 0.11 9.57 -8.81
C GLN A 131 -0.48 8.23 -9.23
N GLU A 132 0.34 7.38 -9.85
CA GLU A 132 -0.03 6.02 -10.21
C GLU A 132 -0.24 5.15 -8.97
N SER A 133 0.61 5.30 -7.95
CA SER A 133 0.42 4.65 -6.64
C SER A 133 -0.92 5.01 -6.01
N ALA A 134 -1.28 6.30 -5.96
CA ALA A 134 -2.58 6.74 -5.45
C ALA A 134 -3.74 6.20 -6.30
N THR A 135 -3.57 6.13 -7.62
CA THR A 135 -4.57 5.59 -8.55
C THR A 135 -4.80 4.10 -8.29
N TYR A 136 -3.72 3.33 -8.13
CA TYR A 136 -3.78 1.91 -7.80
C TYR A 136 -4.48 1.66 -6.46
N LEU A 137 -4.10 2.38 -5.40
CA LEU A 137 -4.72 2.28 -4.09
C LEU A 137 -6.23 2.61 -4.13
N GLY A 138 -6.63 3.63 -4.89
CA GLY A 138 -8.04 3.98 -5.07
C GLY A 138 -8.84 2.90 -5.82
N VAL A 139 -8.25 2.31 -6.87
CA VAL A 139 -8.87 1.19 -7.61
C VAL A 139 -9.01 -0.05 -6.72
N LEU A 140 -7.97 -0.37 -5.95
CA LEU A 140 -7.97 -1.49 -5.01
C LEU A 140 -9.03 -1.30 -3.93
N GLY A 141 -9.16 -0.09 -3.36
CA GLY A 141 -10.21 0.23 -2.38
C GLY A 141 -11.62 0.02 -2.94
N ARG A 142 -11.90 0.49 -4.16
CA ARG A 142 -13.19 0.26 -4.82
C ARG A 142 -13.45 -1.22 -5.11
N HIS A 143 -12.41 -1.98 -5.47
CA HIS A 143 -12.53 -3.42 -5.67
C HIS A 143 -12.89 -4.13 -4.36
N LEU A 144 -12.21 -3.80 -3.26
CA LEU A 144 -12.51 -4.34 -1.93
C LEU A 144 -13.94 -3.99 -1.49
N GLN A 145 -14.35 -2.74 -1.67
CA GLN A 145 -15.71 -2.31 -1.35
C GLN A 145 -16.75 -3.17 -2.09
N ARG A 146 -16.64 -3.32 -3.42
CA ARG A 146 -17.56 -4.18 -4.19
C ARG A 146 -17.55 -5.63 -3.72
N ARG A 147 -16.38 -6.18 -3.37
CA ARG A 147 -16.26 -7.57 -2.90
C ARG A 147 -17.06 -7.81 -1.62
N PHE A 148 -17.09 -6.85 -0.70
CA PHE A 148 -17.77 -6.99 0.59
C PHE A 148 -19.22 -6.47 0.58
N GLU A 149 -19.61 -5.61 -0.37
CA GLU A 149 -21.00 -5.22 -0.59
C GLU A 149 -21.87 -6.38 -1.09
N VAL A 150 -21.34 -7.23 -1.98
CA VAL A 150 -22.09 -8.35 -2.57
C VAL A 150 -22.28 -9.52 -1.60
N GLY A 151 -21.47 -9.61 -0.53
CA GLY A 151 -21.59 -10.66 0.50
C GLY A 151 -22.67 -10.44 1.56
N GLY A 152 -23.36 -9.29 1.56
CA GLY A 152 -24.29 -8.90 2.62
C GLY A 152 -25.75 -9.34 2.47
N HIS A 153 -26.11 -10.12 1.44
CA HIS A 153 -27.50 -10.55 1.16
C HIS A 153 -27.64 -12.09 1.18
N GLY A 154 -27.17 -12.76 2.23
CA GLY A 154 -27.22 -14.23 2.32
C GLY A 154 -27.52 -14.80 3.70
N GLY A 155 -28.10 -14.03 4.62
CA GLY A 155 -28.32 -14.49 6.00
C GLY A 155 -29.39 -13.71 6.74
N ALA A 156 -30.62 -13.74 6.23
CA ALA A 156 -31.83 -13.44 6.98
C ALA A 156 -33.02 -14.08 6.26
N GLN A 157 -33.21 -15.38 6.51
CA GLN A 157 -34.53 -16.02 6.55
C GLN A 157 -34.61 -16.72 7.91
#